data_AF-A0A929ZNB1-F1
#
_entry.id   AF-A0A929ZNB1-F1
#
_cell.length_a   1.000
_cell.length_b   1.000
_cell.length_c   1.000
_cell.angle_alpha   90.00
_cell.angle_beta   90.00
_cell.angle_gamma   90.00
#
_symmetry.space_group_name_H-M   'P 1'
#
loop_
_entity.id
_entity.type
_entity.pdbx_description
1 polymer ?
#
loop_
_entity_poly.entity_id
_entity_poly.type
_entity_poly.pdbx_seq_one_letter_code
_entity_poly.pdbx_strand_id
1 'polypeptide(L)'
;MKKTTKNLTVKMMGALGYGLIVGLIIIFLRETLIKGNQAELLNTINNLLFADISAEGNEKAIGIFYIVGQLFVRALQVVIIPMTFTSILTIGFLAIVASVGTPAAPGAGAVILFTILSGVGFNNELALMAYTLILAINRPIEMLVTSLNVVGDSACAITVAKSEGALDEEVYKKL
;
A
#
# COMPACT_ATOMS: atom_id res chain seq x y z
N MET A 1 -31.89 -12.34 -4.38
CA MET A 1 -30.87 -11.26 -4.47
C MET A 1 -31.20 -10.34 -5.65
N LYS A 2 -31.90 -9.22 -5.44
CA LYS A 2 -32.22 -8.23 -6.50
C LYS A 2 -32.57 -6.88 -5.84
N LYS A 3 -31.58 -6.16 -5.29
CA LYS A 3 -31.87 -4.89 -4.60
C LYS A 3 -30.73 -3.88 -4.55
N THR A 4 -29.84 -3.75 -5.55
CA THR A 4 -28.67 -2.85 -5.32
C THR A 4 -27.97 -2.22 -6.53
N THR A 5 -28.63 -1.95 -7.65
CA THR A 5 -27.96 -1.25 -8.79
C THR A 5 -28.45 0.19 -8.99
N LYS A 6 -29.78 0.43 -8.97
CA LYS A 6 -30.35 1.79 -9.14
C LYS A 6 -29.84 2.81 -8.11
N ASN A 7 -29.66 2.41 -6.85
CA ASN A 7 -29.20 3.32 -5.79
C ASN A 7 -27.74 3.77 -5.97
N LEU A 8 -26.87 2.93 -6.54
CA LEU A 8 -25.48 3.28 -6.74
C LEU A 8 -25.35 4.27 -7.90
N THR A 9 -25.99 3.99 -9.03
CA THR A 9 -25.99 4.88 -10.21
C THR A 9 -26.55 6.26 -9.88
N VAL A 10 -27.64 6.35 -9.10
CA VAL A 10 -28.22 7.64 -8.69
C VAL A 10 -27.28 8.42 -7.75
N LYS A 11 -26.58 7.74 -6.83
CA LYS A 11 -25.57 8.38 -5.96
C LYS A 11 -24.36 8.89 -6.75
N MET A 12 -23.90 8.12 -7.74
CA MET A 12 -22.81 8.52 -8.62
C MET A 12 -23.21 9.72 -9.50
N MET A 13 -24.40 9.70 -10.09
CA MET A 13 -24.94 10.84 -10.84
C MET A 13 -25.09 12.08 -9.95
N GLY A 14 -25.56 11.92 -8.72
CA GLY A 14 -25.65 13.01 -7.75
C GLY A 14 -24.27 13.61 -7.45
N ALA A 15 -23.28 12.78 -7.12
CA ALA A 15 -21.92 13.23 -6.86
C ALA A 15 -21.28 13.95 -8.06
N LEU A 16 -21.51 13.44 -9.27
CA LEU A 16 -21.01 14.05 -10.51
C LEU A 16 -21.66 15.40 -10.79
N GLY A 17 -22.97 15.54 -10.52
CA GLY A 17 -23.69 16.81 -10.60
C GLY A 17 -23.18 17.86 -9.60
N TYR A 18 -22.97 17.47 -8.33
CA TYR A 18 -22.39 18.36 -7.33
C TYR A 18 -20.97 18.80 -7.70
N GLY A 19 -20.14 17.90 -8.21
CA GLY A 19 -18.79 18.22 -8.68
C GLY A 19 -18.78 19.26 -9.81
N LEU A 20 -19.67 19.12 -10.79
CA LEU A 20 -19.80 20.08 -11.89
C LEU A 20 -20.21 21.48 -11.39
N ILE A 21 -21.19 21.55 -10.48
CA ILE A 21 -21.68 22.82 -9.92
C ILE A 21 -20.58 23.51 -9.12
N VAL A 22 -19.89 22.78 -8.24
CA VAL A 22 -18.79 23.34 -7.44
C VAL A 22 -17.65 23.81 -8.36
N GLY A 23 -17.32 23.03 -9.41
CA GLY A 23 -16.32 23.43 -10.40
C GLY A 23 -16.67 24.73 -11.12
N LEU A 24 -17.92 24.89 -11.56
CA LEU A 24 -18.40 26.12 -12.19
C LEU A 24 -18.36 27.32 -11.23
N ILE A 25 -18.70 27.12 -9.96
CA ILE A 25 -18.62 28.16 -8.93
C ILE A 25 -17.17 28.59 -8.69
N ILE A 26 -16.23 27.66 -8.63
CA ILE A 26 -14.80 27.96 -8.47
C ILE A 26 -14.24 28.72 -9.69
N ILE A 27 -14.67 28.36 -10.91
CA ILE A 27 -14.30 29.09 -12.13
C ILE A 27 -14.85 30.52 -12.10
N PHE A 28 -16.11 30.69 -11.69
CA PHE A 28 -16.71 32.02 -11.56
C PHE A 28 -16.02 32.87 -10.49
N LEU A 29 -15.67 32.27 -9.35
CA LEU A 29 -14.90 32.91 -8.29
C LEU A 29 -13.51 33.34 -8.78
N ARG A 30 -12.84 32.47 -9.55
CA ARG A 30 -11.56 32.78 -10.21
C ARG A 30 -11.69 33.98 -11.15
N GLU A 31 -12.69 33.99 -12.02
CA GLU A 31 -12.94 35.08 -12.97
C GLU A 31 -13.22 36.41 -12.25
N THR A 32 -13.95 36.34 -11.13
CA THR A 32 -14.26 37.50 -10.28
C THR A 32 -13.00 38.05 -9.57
N LEU A 33 -12.13 37.17 -9.08
CA LEU A 33 -10.86 37.53 -8.44
C LEU A 33 -9.86 38.16 -9.42
N ILE A 34 -9.82 37.67 -10.67
CA ILE A 34 -8.99 38.24 -11.74
C ILE A 34 -9.44 39.66 -12.10
N LYS A 35 -10.76 39.89 -12.19
CA LYS A 35 -11.33 41.22 -12.44
C LYS A 35 -11.14 42.20 -11.28
N GLY A 36 -11.02 41.70 -10.05
CA GLY A 36 -10.82 42.49 -8.83
C GLY A 36 -9.37 42.91 -8.53
N ASN A 37 -8.41 42.66 -9.44
CA ASN A 37 -6.98 42.94 -9.26
C ASN A 37 -6.34 42.24 -8.04
N GLN A 38 -6.90 41.10 -7.58
CA GLN A 38 -6.44 40.31 -6.43
C GLN A 38 -5.56 39.13 -6.90
N ALA A 39 -4.58 39.41 -7.76
CA ALA A 39 -3.72 38.39 -8.36
C ALA A 39 -2.88 37.61 -7.33
N GLU A 40 -2.50 38.25 -6.22
CA GLU A 40 -1.70 37.65 -5.16
C GLU A 40 -2.50 36.61 -4.35
N LEU A 41 -3.76 36.90 -4.06
CA LEU A 41 -4.68 35.97 -3.39
C LEU A 41 -4.95 34.77 -4.30
N LEU A 42 -5.13 34.99 -5.60
CA LEU A 42 -5.30 33.93 -6.59
C LEU A 42 -4.06 33.01 -6.65
N ASN A 43 -2.86 33.58 -6.69
CA ASN A 43 -1.60 32.82 -6.70
C ASN A 43 -1.44 32.00 -5.41
N THR A 44 -1.84 32.55 -4.27
CA THR A 44 -1.83 31.83 -2.98
C THR A 44 -2.79 30.65 -2.99
N ILE A 45 -4.03 30.85 -3.46
CA ILE A 45 -5.02 29.77 -3.60
C ILE A 45 -4.51 28.70 -4.57
N ASN A 46 -3.95 29.10 -5.71
CA ASN A 46 -3.43 28.19 -6.71
C ASN A 46 -2.29 27.34 -6.13
N ASN A 47 -1.31 27.97 -5.49
CA ASN A 47 -0.16 27.28 -4.90
C ASN A 47 -0.55 26.37 -3.74
N LEU A 48 -1.60 26.70 -2.99
CA LEU A 48 -2.09 25.87 -1.90
C LEU A 48 -2.88 24.65 -2.40
N LEU A 49 -3.79 24.85 -3.34
CA LEU A 49 -4.80 23.84 -3.69
C LEU A 49 -4.50 23.08 -4.99
N PHE A 50 -4.04 23.76 -6.04
CA PHE A 50 -4.08 23.23 -7.41
C PHE A 50 -2.72 23.09 -8.10
N ALA A 51 -1.67 23.73 -7.57
CA ALA A 51 -0.36 23.70 -8.19
C ALA A 51 0.21 22.28 -8.30
N ASP A 52 0.77 21.98 -9.47
CA ASP A 52 1.56 20.78 -9.70
C ASP A 52 2.93 20.96 -9.03
N ILE A 53 3.12 20.31 -7.88
CA ILE A 53 4.38 20.38 -7.12
C ILE A 53 5.55 19.66 -7.82
N SER A 54 5.29 18.89 -8.87
CA SER A 54 6.32 18.22 -9.67
C SER A 54 6.84 19.10 -10.81
N ALA A 55 6.19 20.21 -11.12
CA ALA A 55 6.60 21.15 -12.16
C ALA A 55 7.65 22.15 -11.66
N GLU A 56 8.61 22.48 -12.54
CA GLU A 56 9.69 23.43 -12.25
C GLU A 56 9.11 24.83 -11.95
N GLY A 57 9.53 25.44 -10.85
CA GLY A 57 9.02 26.73 -10.36
C GLY A 57 7.94 26.66 -9.27
N ASN A 58 7.42 25.46 -8.93
CA ASN A 58 6.42 25.26 -7.87
C ASN A 58 7.00 24.72 -6.56
N GLU A 59 8.29 24.91 -6.30
CA GLU A 59 9.00 24.32 -5.15
C GLU A 59 8.44 24.74 -3.77
N LYS A 60 7.76 25.89 -3.70
CA LYS A 60 7.10 26.40 -2.49
C LYS A 60 5.60 26.11 -2.43
N ALA A 61 5.04 25.47 -3.44
CA ALA A 61 3.63 25.16 -3.52
C ALA A 61 3.30 23.88 -2.72
N ILE A 62 2.09 23.82 -2.16
CA ILE A 62 1.61 22.68 -1.37
C ILE A 62 0.76 21.74 -2.24
N GLY A 63 -0.04 22.28 -3.18
CA GLY A 63 -0.73 21.49 -4.20
C GLY A 63 -1.62 20.36 -3.67
N ILE A 64 -2.46 20.61 -2.66
CA ILE A 64 -3.22 19.56 -1.94
C ILE A 64 -4.05 18.68 -2.88
N PHE A 65 -4.81 19.27 -3.82
CA PHE A 65 -5.64 18.48 -4.74
C PHE A 65 -4.81 17.75 -5.79
N TYR A 66 -3.64 18.29 -6.18
CA TYR A 66 -2.71 17.57 -7.04
C TYR A 66 -2.17 16.32 -6.33
N ILE A 67 -1.73 16.44 -5.08
CA ILE A 67 -1.24 15.30 -4.28
C ILE A 67 -2.34 14.24 -4.12
N VAL A 68 -3.53 14.65 -3.68
CA VAL A 68 -4.66 13.73 -3.47
C VAL A 68 -5.09 13.08 -4.78
N GLY A 69 -5.14 13.83 -5.88
CA GLY A 69 -5.49 13.33 -7.20
C GLY A 69 -4.48 12.32 -7.72
N GLN A 70 -3.18 12.62 -7.62
CA GLN A 70 -2.12 11.70 -8.00
C GLN A 70 -2.11 10.44 -7.15
N LEU A 71 -2.32 10.56 -5.83
CA LEU A 71 -2.42 9.42 -4.93
C LEU A 71 -3.60 8.52 -5.31
N PHE A 72 -4.75 9.12 -5.62
CA PHE A 72 -5.94 8.40 -6.07
C PHE A 72 -5.72 7.65 -7.39
N VAL A 73 -5.16 8.32 -8.41
CA VAL A 73 -4.88 7.69 -9.72
C VAL A 73 -3.86 6.56 -9.58
N ARG A 74 -2.78 6.76 -8.81
CA ARG A 74 -1.78 5.72 -8.54
C ARG A 74 -2.35 4.56 -7.74
N ALA A 75 -3.22 4.81 -6.77
CA ALA A 75 -3.91 3.74 -6.02
C ALA A 75 -4.81 2.90 -6.93
N LEU A 76 -5.54 3.53 -7.87
CA LEU A 76 -6.33 2.79 -8.86
C LEU A 76 -5.46 1.93 -9.77
N GLN A 77 -4.26 2.41 -10.15
CA GLN A 77 -3.32 1.62 -10.95
C GLN A 77 -2.88 0.35 -10.23
N VAL A 78 -2.63 0.40 -8.91
CA VAL A 78 -2.29 -0.78 -8.09
C VAL A 78 -3.40 -1.83 -8.10
N VAL A 79 -4.67 -1.40 -8.04
CA VAL A 79 -5.84 -2.30 -8.10
C VAL A 79 -5.98 -2.96 -9.48
N ILE A 80 -5.46 -2.34 -10.53
CA ILE A 80 -5.59 -2.80 -11.92
C ILE A 80 -4.39 -3.64 -12.37
N ILE A 81 -3.28 -3.69 -11.63
CA ILE A 81 -2.14 -4.57 -12.00
C ILE A 81 -2.66 -6.01 -12.02
N PRO A 82 -2.75 -6.66 -13.19
CA PRO A 82 -3.18 -8.04 -13.25
C PRO A 82 -2.05 -8.88 -12.66
N MET A 83 -2.18 -9.23 -11.38
CA MET A 83 -1.39 -10.32 -10.80
C MET A 83 -1.76 -11.57 -11.59
N THR A 84 -0.91 -11.94 -12.53
CA THR A 84 -1.13 -13.17 -13.31
C THR A 84 -1.05 -14.35 -12.35
N PHE A 85 -1.86 -15.38 -12.59
CA PHE A 85 -1.84 -16.59 -11.77
C PHE A 85 -0.42 -17.17 -11.64
N THR A 86 0.38 -17.07 -12.70
CA THR A 86 1.80 -17.41 -12.71
C THR A 86 2.60 -16.61 -11.68
N SER A 87 2.42 -15.30 -11.58
CA SER A 87 3.11 -14.46 -10.59
C SER A 87 2.81 -14.91 -9.15
N ILE A 88 1.58 -15.29 -8.84
CA ILE A 88 1.20 -15.78 -7.51
C ILE A 88 1.95 -17.09 -7.18
N LEU A 89 1.98 -18.03 -8.14
CA LEU A 89 2.72 -19.28 -7.98
C LEU A 89 4.22 -19.05 -7.82
N THR A 90 4.80 -18.15 -8.61
CA THR A 90 6.22 -17.81 -8.52
C THR A 90 6.56 -17.15 -7.19
N ILE A 91 5.72 -16.24 -6.68
CA ILE A 91 5.90 -15.64 -5.35
C ILE A 91 5.86 -16.73 -4.28
N GLY A 92 4.88 -17.63 -4.33
CA GLY A 92 4.76 -18.73 -3.38
C GLY A 92 6.00 -19.63 -3.39
N PHE A 93 6.49 -19.99 -4.58
CA PHE A 93 7.71 -20.79 -4.72
C PHE A 93 8.94 -20.06 -4.18
N LEU A 94 9.15 -18.80 -4.56
CA LEU A 94 10.27 -17.99 -4.07
C LEU A 94 10.20 -17.78 -2.56
N ALA A 95 9.01 -17.62 -1.98
CA ALA A 95 8.81 -17.49 -0.54
C ALA A 95 9.22 -18.78 0.20
N ILE A 96 8.89 -19.95 -0.32
CA ILE A 96 9.30 -21.25 0.26
C ILE A 96 10.83 -21.37 0.22
N VAL A 97 11.44 -21.12 -0.94
CA VAL A 97 12.91 -21.19 -1.11
C VAL A 97 13.60 -20.20 -0.17
N ALA A 98 13.09 -18.98 -0.08
CA ALA A 98 13.66 -17.96 0.78
C ALA A 98 13.49 -18.29 2.27
N SER A 99 12.38 -18.90 2.67
CA SER A 99 12.14 -19.30 4.06
C SER A 99 13.18 -20.30 4.56
N VAL A 100 13.66 -21.22 3.71
CA VAL A 100 14.74 -22.16 4.06
C VAL A 100 16.09 -21.45 4.15
N GLY A 101 16.32 -20.45 3.29
CA GLY A 101 17.59 -19.72 3.20
C GLY A 101 17.73 -18.52 4.15
N THR A 102 16.74 -18.22 5.00
CA THR A 102 16.75 -17.03 5.86
C THR A 102 17.64 -17.26 7.08
N PRO A 103 18.78 -16.56 7.23
CA PRO A 103 19.52 -16.59 8.49
C PRO A 103 18.70 -15.90 9.59
N ALA A 104 18.81 -16.39 10.83
CA ALA A 104 18.23 -15.75 12.00
C ALA A 104 19.01 -14.47 12.36
N ALA A 105 18.82 -13.40 11.58
CA ALA A 105 19.46 -12.11 11.77
C ALA A 105 18.43 -10.97 11.67
N PRO A 106 18.53 -9.91 12.50
CA PRO A 106 17.70 -8.72 12.37
C PRO A 106 17.80 -8.12 10.97
N GLY A 107 16.67 -7.84 10.31
CA GLY A 107 16.63 -7.30 8.96
C GLY A 107 16.80 -8.32 7.81
N ALA A 108 16.96 -9.63 8.09
CA ALA A 108 17.03 -10.64 7.02
C ALA A 108 15.75 -10.70 6.18
N GLY A 109 14.59 -10.48 6.81
CA GLY A 109 13.29 -10.44 6.13
C GLY A 109 13.18 -9.33 5.08
N ALA A 110 13.81 -8.17 5.33
CA ALA A 110 13.86 -7.07 4.38
C ALA A 110 14.55 -7.47 3.07
N VAL A 111 15.73 -8.09 3.17
CA VAL A 111 16.55 -8.50 2.01
C VAL A 111 15.82 -9.56 1.18
N ILE A 112 15.14 -10.48 1.86
CA ILE A 112 14.36 -11.54 1.22
C ILE A 112 13.13 -11.00 0.51
N LEU A 113 12.40 -10.08 1.13
CA LEU A 113 11.27 -9.43 0.50
C LEU A 113 11.70 -8.69 -0.77
N PHE A 114 12.83 -7.98 -0.73
CA PHE A 114 13.41 -7.33 -1.92
C PHE A 114 13.77 -8.33 -3.02
N THR A 115 14.36 -9.47 -2.64
CA THR A 115 14.74 -10.53 -3.57
C THR A 115 13.52 -11.15 -4.25
N ILE A 116 12.44 -11.40 -3.50
CA ILE A 116 11.19 -11.95 -4.06
C ILE A 116 10.54 -10.94 -5.01
N LEU A 117 10.42 -9.68 -4.60
CA LEU A 117 9.84 -8.61 -5.44
C LEU A 117 10.64 -8.43 -6.74
N SER A 118 11.96 -8.40 -6.65
CA SER A 118 12.85 -8.33 -7.82
C SER A 118 12.71 -9.56 -8.71
N GLY A 119 12.62 -10.76 -8.11
CA GLY A 119 12.49 -12.03 -8.81
C GLY A 119 11.20 -12.17 -9.63
N VAL A 120 10.14 -11.43 -9.28
CA VAL A 120 8.87 -11.43 -10.04
C VAL A 120 8.67 -10.19 -10.92
N GLY A 121 9.70 -9.34 -11.03
CA GLY A 121 9.69 -8.16 -11.91
C GLY A 121 9.12 -6.88 -11.29
N PHE A 122 8.96 -6.80 -9.97
CA PHE A 122 8.62 -5.55 -9.26
C PHE A 122 9.86 -4.73 -8.92
N ASN A 123 10.59 -4.32 -9.97
CA ASN A 123 11.81 -3.52 -9.90
C ASN A 123 11.62 -2.08 -10.42
N ASN A 124 10.37 -1.64 -10.60
CA ASN A 124 10.08 -0.26 -10.98
C ASN A 124 10.23 0.71 -9.79
N GLU A 125 10.46 1.99 -10.09
CA GLU A 125 10.70 3.04 -9.08
C GLU A 125 9.53 3.16 -8.08
N LEU A 126 8.29 2.98 -8.56
CA LEU A 126 7.10 2.96 -7.71
C LEU A 126 7.10 1.80 -6.69
N ALA A 127 7.49 0.58 -7.09
CA ALA A 127 7.57 -0.56 -6.18
C ALA A 127 8.71 -0.42 -5.17
N LEU A 128 9.86 0.13 -5.59
CA LEU A 128 10.98 0.43 -4.70
C LEU A 128 10.61 1.46 -3.63
N MET A 129 9.89 2.53 -4.00
CA MET A 129 9.36 3.50 -3.04
C MET A 129 8.37 2.86 -2.07
N ALA A 130 7.44 2.05 -2.56
CA ALA A 130 6.48 1.33 -1.72
C ALA A 130 7.16 0.35 -0.75
N TYR A 131 8.15 -0.41 -1.23
CA TYR A 131 8.98 -1.31 -0.42
C TYR A 131 9.71 -0.56 0.70
N THR A 132 10.27 0.61 0.41
CA THR A 132 10.98 1.44 1.39
C THR A 132 10.04 1.92 2.51
N LEU A 133 8.79 2.26 2.18
CA LEU A 133 7.76 2.60 3.18
C LEU A 133 7.39 1.40 4.05
N ILE A 134 7.31 0.19 3.48
CA ILE A 134 7.07 -1.04 4.24
C ILE A 134 8.24 -1.29 5.21
N LEU A 135 9.48 -1.12 4.75
CA LEU A 135 10.67 -1.26 5.61
C LEU A 135 10.68 -0.29 6.79
N ALA A 136 10.24 0.95 6.59
CA ALA A 136 10.19 1.96 7.64
C ALA A 136 9.34 1.52 8.84
N ILE A 137 8.30 0.70 8.62
CA ILE A 137 7.42 0.17 9.65
C ILE A 137 7.69 -1.31 10.00
N ASN A 138 8.70 -1.95 9.40
CA ASN A 138 8.86 -3.40 9.46
C ASN A 138 9.37 -3.92 10.81
N ARG A 139 10.00 -3.08 11.62
CA ARG A 139 10.69 -3.51 12.85
C ARG A 139 9.78 -4.26 13.84
N PRO A 140 8.57 -3.78 14.20
CA PRO A 140 7.66 -4.52 15.06
C PRO A 140 7.19 -5.84 14.43
N ILE A 141 6.97 -5.84 13.12
CA ILE A 141 6.50 -7.02 12.38
C ILE A 141 7.57 -8.11 12.36
N GLU A 142 8.85 -7.76 12.12
CA GLU A 142 9.98 -8.69 12.17
C GLU A 142 10.11 -9.40 13.52
N MET A 143 9.87 -8.67 14.61
CA MET A 143 9.90 -9.25 15.96
C MET A 143 8.77 -10.28 16.14
N LEU A 144 7.57 -10.00 15.64
CA LEU A 144 6.45 -10.94 15.67
C LEU A 144 6.76 -12.20 14.85
N VAL A 145 7.29 -12.05 13.64
CA VAL A 145 7.67 -13.20 12.80
C VAL A 145 8.72 -14.08 13.48
N THR A 146 9.69 -13.48 14.18
CA THR A 146 10.70 -14.24 14.94
C THR A 146 10.04 -15.09 16.03
N SER A 147 9.09 -14.53 16.79
CA SER A 147 8.35 -15.31 17.79
C SER A 147 7.52 -16.45 17.16
N LEU A 148 6.91 -16.20 16.00
CA LEU A 148 6.11 -17.20 15.29
C LEU A 148 6.96 -18.38 14.81
N ASN A 149 8.18 -18.10 14.32
CA ASN A 149 9.13 -19.14 13.91
C ASN A 149 9.50 -20.05 15.08
N VAL A 150 9.79 -19.49 16.27
CA VAL A 150 10.11 -20.28 17.47
C VAL A 150 8.92 -21.16 17.90
N VAL A 151 7.70 -20.64 17.82
CA VAL A 151 6.47 -21.42 18.10
C VAL A 151 6.31 -22.55 17.08
N GLY A 152 6.59 -22.29 15.80
CA GLY A 152 6.56 -23.30 14.73
C GLY A 152 7.57 -24.42 14.96
N ASP A 153 8.81 -24.08 15.31
CA ASP A 153 9.85 -25.06 15.64
C ASP A 153 9.45 -25.92 16.85
N SER A 154 8.87 -25.29 17.89
CA SER A 154 8.38 -26.00 19.07
C SER A 154 7.23 -26.96 18.72
N ALA A 155 6.28 -26.53 17.88
CA ALA A 155 5.17 -27.36 17.42
C ALA A 155 5.67 -28.54 16.58
N CYS A 156 6.65 -28.31 15.71
CA CYS A 156 7.30 -29.36 14.93
C CYS A 156 7.99 -30.38 15.85
N ALA A 157 8.78 -29.92 16.81
CA ALA A 157 9.48 -30.78 17.77
C ALA A 157 8.52 -31.67 18.56
N ILE A 158 7.40 -31.12 19.06
CA ILE A 158 6.37 -31.90 19.78
C ILE A 158 5.71 -32.91 18.84
N THR A 159 5.40 -32.51 17.61
CA THR A 159 4.76 -33.39 16.61
C THR A 159 5.67 -34.56 16.25
N VAL A 160 6.96 -34.31 16.03
CA VAL A 160 7.97 -35.33 15.73
C VAL A 160 8.21 -36.23 16.95
N ALA A 161 8.36 -35.67 18.15
CA ALA A 161 8.51 -36.45 19.37
C ALA A 161 7.32 -37.40 19.59
N LYS A 162 6.11 -36.96 19.24
CA LYS A 162 4.91 -37.80 19.28
C LYS A 162 4.93 -38.91 18.22
N SER A 163 5.32 -38.61 16.99
CA SER A 163 5.39 -39.62 15.92
C SER A 163 6.45 -40.69 16.18
N GLU A 164 7.55 -40.31 16.81
CA GLU A 164 8.65 -41.22 17.20
C GLU A 164 8.39 -41.95 18.53
N GLY A 165 7.25 -41.69 19.21
CA GLY A 165 6.94 -42.28 20.52
C GLY A 165 7.85 -41.81 21.67
N ALA A 166 8.63 -40.74 21.45
CA ALA A 166 9.54 -40.15 22.43
C ALA A 166 8.88 -39.09 23.33
N LEU A 167 7.60 -38.78 23.10
CA LEU A 167 6.84 -37.81 23.88
C LEU A 167 6.16 -38.46 25.09
N ASP A 168 6.50 -38.01 26.28
CA ASP A 168 5.76 -38.31 27.51
C ASP A 168 4.45 -37.52 27.53
N GLU A 169 3.35 -38.16 27.14
CA GLU A 169 2.04 -37.54 27.10
C GLU A 169 1.45 -37.23 28.49
N GLU A 170 1.85 -37.96 29.54
CA GLU A 170 1.34 -37.73 30.90
C GLU A 170 1.90 -36.44 31.49
N VAL A 171 3.19 -36.17 31.25
CA VAL A 171 3.83 -34.91 31.65
C VAL A 171 3.32 -33.76 30.79
N TYR A 172 3.20 -33.96 29.47
CA TYR A 172 2.76 -32.91 28.54
C TYR A 172 1.32 -32.42 28.84
N LYS A 173 0.39 -33.32 29.16
CA LYS A 173 -1.01 -32.97 29.45
C LYS A 173 -1.22 -32.31 30.82
N LYS A 174 -0.20 -32.28 31.68
CA LYS A 174 -0.24 -31.63 33.01
C LYS A 174 0.23 -30.18 32.99
N LEU A 175 0.91 -29.75 31.92
CA LEU A 175 1.32 -28.36 31.66
C LEU A 175 0.16 -27.55 31.08
#